data_AF-A0A5B1B790-F1
#
_entry.id   AF-A0A5B1B790-F1
#
_cell.length_a   1.000
_cell.length_b   1.000
_cell.length_c   1.000
_cell.angle_alpha   90.00
_cell.angle_beta   90.00
_cell.angle_gamma   90.00
#
_symmetry.space_group_name_H-M   'P 1'
#
loop_
_entity.id
_entity.type
_entity.pdbx_description
1 polymer ?
#
loop_
_entity_poly.entity_id
_entity_poly.type
_entity_poly.pdbx_seq_one_letter_code
_entity_poly.pdbx_strand_id
1 'polypeptide(L)'
;MKINLNKLYIVYKPTKYSERVDVFSGRSNNISGLRNQFRGGLEPKEIHGIYTTLSEANRVTDTLLKGKVRKKSTKRKKKSTSGYALFSDAVMAKDKYRVTTPPKVIYPTRKAAQKEVDKIRKKTGRNPEIKIMTYDKSKR
;
A
#
# COMPACT_ATOMS: atom_id res chain seq x y z
N MET A 1 -24.57 -1.19 28.96
CA MET A 1 -23.44 -1.87 28.28
C MET A 1 -22.66 -2.65 29.33
N LYS A 2 -22.59 -3.99 29.26
CA LYS A 2 -21.82 -4.79 30.26
C LYS A 2 -20.33 -4.65 29.96
N ILE A 3 -19.58 -4.06 30.89
CA ILE A 3 -18.12 -3.94 30.79
C ILE A 3 -17.53 -5.33 31.03
N ASN A 4 -16.81 -5.86 30.04
CA ASN A 4 -16.13 -7.14 30.16
C ASN A 4 -14.71 -6.92 30.66
N LEU A 5 -14.51 -7.10 31.96
CA LEU A 5 -13.22 -6.92 32.63
C LEU A 5 -12.16 -7.98 32.23
N ASN A 6 -12.56 -9.02 31.49
CA ASN A 6 -11.63 -10.02 30.96
C ASN A 6 -10.99 -9.59 29.63
N LYS A 7 -11.45 -8.48 29.03
CA LYS A 7 -10.94 -7.97 27.75
C LYS A 7 -10.63 -6.47 27.85
N LEU A 8 -9.40 -6.18 28.25
CA LEU A 8 -8.84 -4.84 28.31
C LEU A 8 -7.71 -4.70 27.28
N TYR A 9 -7.65 -3.55 26.63
CA TYR A 9 -6.65 -3.22 25.62
C TYR A 9 -5.86 -2.02 26.10
N ILE A 10 -4.56 -2.18 26.26
CA ILE A 10 -3.67 -1.13 26.76
C ILE A 10 -3.02 -0.46 25.57
N VAL A 11 -3.14 0.87 25.49
CA VAL A 11 -2.43 1.68 24.51
C VAL A 11 -1.32 2.42 25.24
N TYR A 12 -0.08 2.22 24.81
CA TYR A 12 1.09 2.89 25.36
C TYR A 12 1.31 4.25 24.70
N LYS A 13 2.02 5.15 25.37
CA LYS A 13 2.43 6.42 24.76
C LYS A 13 3.53 6.17 23.74
N PRO A 14 3.39 6.65 22.50
CA PRO A 14 4.45 6.52 21.51
C PRO A 14 5.66 7.39 21.87
N THR A 15 6.86 6.81 21.79
CA THR A 15 8.13 7.57 21.76
C THR A 15 8.46 8.01 20.34
N LYS A 16 9.53 8.80 20.11
CA LYS A 16 9.93 9.30 18.78
C LYS A 16 10.05 8.18 17.73
N TYR A 17 10.56 7.02 18.12
CA TYR A 17 10.84 5.88 17.24
C TYR A 17 9.81 4.74 17.33
N SER A 18 8.74 4.90 18.12
CA SER A 18 7.73 3.84 18.27
C SER A 18 7.02 3.51 16.97
N GLU A 19 6.97 2.22 16.67
CA GLU A 19 6.12 1.63 15.66
C GLU A 19 4.73 1.31 16.24
N ARG A 20 3.79 0.92 15.38
CA ARG A 20 2.43 0.56 15.80
C ARG A 20 2.42 -0.55 16.85
N VAL A 21 3.31 -1.54 16.69
CA VAL A 21 3.41 -2.69 17.57
C VAL A 21 3.86 -2.33 18.99
N ASP A 22 4.67 -1.27 19.14
CA ASP A 22 5.13 -0.77 20.44
C ASP A 22 4.02 -0.03 21.19
N VAL A 23 3.15 0.65 20.44
CA VAL A 23 2.03 1.41 20.99
C VAL A 23 0.87 0.49 21.35
N PHE A 24 0.58 -0.49 20.49
CA PHE A 24 -0.51 -1.42 20.70
C PHE A 24 -0.30 -2.73 19.93
N SER A 25 -0.25 -3.84 20.66
CA SER A 25 -0.01 -5.18 20.11
C SER A 25 -1.27 -5.90 19.62
N GLY A 26 -2.47 -5.33 19.82
CA GLY A 26 -3.74 -5.97 19.44
C GLY A 26 -4.22 -7.07 20.39
N ARG A 27 -3.42 -7.46 21.38
CA ARG A 27 -3.78 -8.50 22.35
C ARG A 27 -4.64 -7.92 23.48
N SER A 28 -5.69 -8.64 23.84
CA SER A 28 -6.46 -8.34 25.04
C SER A 28 -5.74 -8.86 26.28
N ASN A 29 -5.68 -8.05 27.32
CA ASN A 29 -5.29 -8.43 28.66
C ASN A 29 -6.53 -8.59 29.57
N ASN A 30 -6.35 -9.37 30.63
CA ASN A 30 -7.27 -9.42 31.76
C ASN A 30 -6.73 -8.55 32.91
N ILE A 31 -7.55 -8.29 33.93
CA ILE A 31 -7.15 -7.51 35.12
C ILE A 31 -5.90 -8.09 35.79
N SER A 32 -5.80 -9.42 35.92
CA SER A 32 -4.65 -10.06 36.56
C SER A 32 -3.37 -9.83 35.77
N GLY A 33 -3.41 -9.93 34.45
CA GLY A 33 -2.29 -9.66 33.55
C GLY A 33 -1.86 -8.20 33.60
N LEU A 34 -2.83 -7.27 33.63
CA LEU A 34 -2.56 -5.85 33.81
C LEU A 34 -1.86 -5.59 35.16
N ARG A 35 -2.35 -6.19 36.26
CA ARG A 35 -1.73 -6.08 37.58
C ARG A 35 -0.30 -6.61 37.60
N ASN A 36 -0.04 -7.71 36.90
CA ASN A 36 1.29 -8.28 36.76
C ASN A 36 2.23 -7.37 35.96
N GLN A 37 1.73 -6.67 34.93
CA GLN A 37 2.52 -5.68 34.19
C GLN A 37 2.91 -4.48 35.06
N PHE A 38 1.97 -3.95 35.86
CA PHE A 38 2.28 -2.89 36.83
C PHE A 38 3.30 -3.35 37.88
N ARG A 39 3.18 -4.58 38.38
CA ARG A 39 4.19 -5.17 39.29
C ARG A 39 5.54 -5.37 38.62
N GLY A 40 5.55 -5.65 37.32
CA GLY A 40 6.75 -5.79 36.49
C GLY A 40 7.41 -4.46 36.11
N GLY A 41 6.92 -3.33 36.61
CA GLY A 41 7.53 -2.01 36.39
C GLY A 41 6.88 -1.15 35.32
N LEU A 42 5.70 -1.53 34.80
CA LEU A 42 4.94 -0.65 33.90
C LEU A 42 4.48 0.60 34.67
N GLU A 43 4.94 1.79 34.26
CA GLU A 43 4.53 3.02 34.93
C GLU A 43 3.21 3.56 34.36
N PRO A 44 2.30 4.10 35.19
CA PRO A 44 1.08 4.75 34.70
C PRO A 44 1.34 5.89 33.71
N LYS A 45 2.52 6.52 33.82
CA LYS A 45 2.95 7.61 32.93
C LYS A 45 3.19 7.15 31.49
N GLU A 46 3.53 5.87 31.30
CA GLU A 46 3.81 5.27 29.99
C GLU A 46 2.54 4.82 29.27
N ILE A 47 1.43 4.72 30.00
CA ILE A 47 0.13 4.32 29.46
C ILE A 47 -0.60 5.57 28.95
N HIS A 48 -1.11 5.49 27.72
CA HIS A 48 -2.02 6.50 27.19
C HIS A 48 -3.44 6.27 27.69
N GLY A 49 -3.91 5.02 27.66
CA GLY A 49 -5.23 4.64 28.14
C GLY A 49 -5.47 3.14 28.11
N ILE A 50 -6.51 2.71 28.81
CA ILE A 50 -7.00 1.33 28.84
C ILE A 50 -8.43 1.34 28.27
N TYR A 51 -8.66 0.51 27.26
CA TYR A 51 -9.91 0.44 26.51
C TYR A 51 -10.55 -0.94 26.66
N THR A 52 -11.87 -1.00 26.51
CA THR A 52 -12.62 -2.27 26.60
C THR A 52 -12.87 -2.90 25.24
N THR A 53 -12.75 -2.12 24.16
CA THR A 53 -12.93 -2.61 22.79
C THR A 53 -11.67 -2.48 21.95
N LEU A 54 -11.44 -3.49 21.11
CA LEU A 54 -10.33 -3.51 20.15
C LEU A 54 -10.44 -2.35 19.13
N SER A 55 -11.67 -1.98 18.77
CA SER A 55 -11.95 -0.92 17.81
C SER A 55 -11.52 0.45 18.34
N GLU A 56 -11.84 0.76 19.61
CA GLU A 56 -11.43 2.01 20.26
C GLU A 56 -9.90 2.09 20.38
N ALA A 57 -9.27 1.02 20.88
CA ALA A 57 -7.81 0.96 21.02
C ALA A 57 -7.09 1.18 19.66
N ASN A 58 -7.59 0.56 18.58
CA ASN A 58 -7.04 0.77 17.24
C ASN A 58 -7.22 2.20 16.74
N ARG A 59 -8.41 2.80 16.94
CA ARG A 59 -8.67 4.19 16.53
C ARG A 59 -7.72 5.15 17.23
N VAL A 60 -7.52 4.99 18.53
CA VAL A 60 -6.63 5.85 19.32
C VAL A 60 -5.17 5.63 18.92
N THR A 61 -4.76 4.38 18.72
CA THR A 61 -3.42 4.05 18.21
C THR A 61 -3.16 4.73 16.87
N ASP A 62 -4.12 4.67 15.96
CA ASP A 62 -4.04 5.33 14.66
C ASP A 62 -3.99 6.85 14.77
N THR A 63 -4.71 7.48 15.72
CA THR A 63 -4.62 8.94 15.93
C THR A 63 -3.27 9.35 16.50
N LEU A 64 -2.75 8.60 17.47
CA LEU A 64 -1.44 8.85 18.07
C LEU A 64 -0.30 8.72 17.04
N LEU A 65 -0.44 7.81 16.07
CA LEU A 65 0.56 7.56 15.03
C LEU A 65 0.33 8.34 13.73
N LYS A 66 -0.87 8.92 13.51
CA LYS A 66 -1.21 9.67 12.29
C LYS A 66 -0.33 10.91 12.08
N GLY A 67 0.25 11.47 13.14
CA GLY A 67 1.28 12.51 13.03
C GLY A 67 2.58 12.03 12.40
N LYS A 68 2.82 10.71 12.33
CA LYS A 68 4.08 10.09 11.86
C LYS A 68 3.96 9.34 10.55
N VAL A 69 2.79 8.76 10.26
CA VAL A 69 2.60 8.02 9.02
C VAL A 69 2.12 8.97 7.93
N ARG A 70 3.08 9.53 7.16
CA ARG A 70 2.78 10.10 5.83
C ARG A 70 2.08 9.01 5.02
N LYS A 71 0.75 9.08 4.92
CA LYS A 71 -0.03 8.19 4.06
C LYS A 71 0.42 8.40 2.63
N LYS A 72 1.34 7.56 2.13
CA LYS A 72 1.55 7.38 0.69
C LYS A 72 0.27 6.73 0.16
N SER A 73 -0.70 7.56 -0.24
CA SER A 73 -1.87 7.09 -0.96
C SER A 73 -1.38 6.45 -2.27
N THR A 74 -1.36 5.13 -2.31
CA THR A 74 -1.23 4.38 -3.57
C THR A 74 -2.53 4.57 -4.33
N LYS A 75 -2.68 5.72 -5.02
CA LYS A 75 -3.73 5.91 -6.02
C LYS A 75 -3.54 4.81 -7.06
N ARG A 76 -4.37 3.76 -6.99
CA ARG A 76 -4.46 2.72 -8.02
C ARG A 76 -4.82 3.46 -9.32
N LYS A 77 -3.86 3.57 -10.25
CA LYS A 77 -4.10 4.18 -11.56
C LYS A 77 -5.19 3.35 -12.25
N LYS A 78 -6.34 3.96 -12.53
CA LYS A 78 -7.40 3.34 -13.33
C LYS A 78 -6.79 2.90 -14.66
N LYS A 79 -6.97 1.63 -15.04
CA LYS A 79 -6.53 1.10 -16.33
C LYS A 79 -7.34 1.83 -17.41
N SER A 80 -6.68 2.64 -18.23
CA SER A 80 -7.35 3.34 -19.34
C SER A 80 -7.76 2.32 -20.40
N THR A 81 -9.00 2.42 -20.86
CA THR A 81 -9.59 1.53 -21.89
C THR A 81 -9.12 1.89 -23.29
N SER A 82 -8.69 3.13 -23.51
CA SER A 82 -8.16 3.63 -24.77
C SER A 82 -6.87 4.45 -24.54
N GLY A 83 -6.04 4.54 -25.57
CA GLY A 83 -4.81 5.33 -25.54
C GLY A 83 -3.82 4.91 -26.62
N TYR A 84 -2.53 5.00 -26.31
CA TYR A 84 -1.44 4.64 -27.19
C TYR A 84 -0.75 3.40 -26.65
N ALA A 85 -0.47 2.44 -27.50
CA ALA A 85 0.26 1.23 -27.15
C ALA A 85 1.56 1.15 -27.94
N LEU A 86 2.57 0.53 -27.31
CA LEU A 86 3.85 0.24 -27.93
C LEU A 86 3.80 -1.14 -28.54
N PHE A 87 4.09 -1.21 -29.84
CA PHE A 87 4.21 -2.44 -30.60
C PHE A 87 5.64 -2.52 -31.12
N SER A 88 6.33 -3.62 -30.87
CA SER A 88 7.69 -3.84 -31.36
C SER A 88 7.74 -5.15 -32.12
N ASP A 89 8.61 -5.29 -33.11
CA ASP A 89 8.96 -6.61 -33.66
C ASP A 89 9.67 -7.53 -32.65
N ALA A 90 10.04 -6.99 -31.49
CA ALA A 90 10.59 -7.71 -30.34
C ALA A 90 9.51 -8.39 -29.46
N VAL A 91 8.38 -8.84 -30.05
CA VAL A 91 7.52 -9.83 -29.39
C VAL A 91 8.12 -11.21 -29.65
N MET A 92 8.11 -12.10 -28.66
CA MET A 92 8.61 -13.48 -28.83
C MET A 92 7.96 -14.11 -30.07
N ALA A 93 8.68 -14.93 -30.83
CA ALA A 93 8.24 -15.47 -32.13
C ALA A 93 6.83 -16.14 -32.13
N LYS A 94 6.35 -16.62 -30.97
CA LYS A 94 4.98 -17.11 -30.76
C LYS A 94 3.87 -16.06 -30.96
N ASP A 95 4.20 -14.78 -30.87
CA ASP A 95 3.28 -13.64 -30.98
C ASP A 95 3.50 -12.84 -32.28
N LYS A 96 4.43 -13.29 -33.15
CA LYS A 96 4.83 -12.58 -34.38
C LYS A 96 3.73 -12.51 -35.45
N TYR A 97 2.72 -13.35 -35.34
CA TYR A 97 1.61 -13.42 -36.30
C TYR A 97 0.29 -13.37 -35.55
N ARG A 98 -0.05 -12.17 -35.08
CA ARG A 98 -1.40 -11.60 -35.08
C ARG A 98 -1.38 -10.33 -34.24
N VAL A 99 -2.02 -9.28 -34.75
CA VAL A 99 -2.40 -8.09 -33.97
C VAL A 99 -3.29 -8.48 -32.75
N THR A 100 -3.74 -9.74 -32.62
CA THR A 100 -4.69 -10.28 -31.63
C THR A 100 -4.26 -10.19 -30.17
N THR A 101 -2.98 -10.02 -29.85
CA THR A 101 -2.53 -9.96 -28.46
C THR A 101 -2.73 -8.55 -27.89
N PRO A 102 -3.52 -8.35 -26.83
CA PRO A 102 -3.74 -7.02 -26.26
C PRO A 102 -2.43 -6.47 -25.66
N PRO A 103 -2.15 -5.16 -25.80
CA PRO A 103 -0.94 -4.57 -25.27
C PRO A 103 -0.91 -4.60 -23.74
N LYS A 104 0.28 -4.84 -23.18
CA LYS A 104 0.47 -4.97 -21.72
C LYS A 104 0.24 -3.65 -20.97
N VAL A 105 0.49 -2.51 -21.62
CA VAL A 105 0.32 -1.17 -21.07
C VAL A 105 -0.26 -0.24 -22.13
N ILE A 106 -1.29 0.52 -21.74
CA ILE A 106 -1.89 1.58 -22.55
C ILE A 106 -1.49 2.91 -21.94
N TYR A 107 -0.88 3.78 -22.73
CA TYR A 107 -0.47 5.12 -22.34
C TYR A 107 -1.57 6.12 -22.68
N PRO A 108 -1.92 7.05 -21.79
CA PRO A 108 -2.99 8.02 -22.04
C PRO A 108 -2.61 9.05 -23.13
N THR A 109 -1.31 9.31 -23.34
CA THR A 109 -0.83 10.28 -24.32
C THR A 109 0.32 9.74 -25.15
N ARG A 110 0.43 10.22 -26.40
CA ARG A 110 1.53 9.86 -27.31
C ARG A 110 2.90 10.23 -26.73
N LYS A 111 3.00 11.37 -26.04
CA LYS A 111 4.24 11.81 -25.37
C LYS A 111 4.66 10.85 -24.25
N ALA A 112 3.72 10.29 -23.50
CA ALA A 112 4.02 9.30 -22.47
C ALA A 112 4.54 7.99 -23.07
N ALA A 113 3.92 7.54 -24.18
CA ALA A 113 4.39 6.38 -24.93
C ALA A 113 5.82 6.59 -25.47
N GLN A 114 6.10 7.76 -26.06
CA GLN A 114 7.43 8.10 -26.59
C GLN A 114 8.51 8.09 -25.51
N LYS A 115 8.24 8.68 -24.34
CA LYS A 115 9.19 8.66 -23.21
C LYS A 115 9.56 7.25 -22.79
N GLU A 116 8.64 6.31 -22.87
CA GLU A 116 8.94 4.92 -22.51
C GLU A 116 9.76 4.21 -23.60
N VAL A 117 9.48 4.48 -24.88
CA VAL A 117 10.34 4.04 -25.99
C VAL A 117 11.77 4.52 -25.80
N ASP A 118 11.95 5.79 -25.46
CA ASP A 118 13.28 6.37 -25.25
C ASP A 118 14.01 5.72 -24.06
N LYS A 119 13.30 5.36 -22.99
CA LYS A 119 13.87 4.58 -21.87
C LYS A 119 14.27 3.17 -22.32
N ILE A 120 13.43 2.49 -23.10
CA ILE A 120 13.73 1.15 -23.61
C ILE A 120 14.99 1.19 -24.48
N ARG A 121 15.11 2.20 -25.35
CA ARG A 121 16.31 2.44 -26.17
C ARG A 121 17.56 2.64 -25.30
N LYS A 122 17.49 3.52 -24.30
CA LYS A 122 18.60 3.76 -23.35
C LYS A 122 19.01 2.50 -22.59
N LYS A 123 18.05 1.68 -22.19
CA LYS A 123 18.30 0.46 -21.41
C LYS A 123 18.87 -0.68 -22.26
N THR A 124 18.40 -0.82 -23.49
CA THR A 124 18.75 -1.96 -24.36
C THR A 124 20.01 -1.70 -25.17
N GLY A 125 20.42 -0.44 -25.34
CA GLY A 125 21.60 -0.06 -26.13
C GLY A 125 21.48 -0.32 -27.64
N ARG A 126 20.31 -0.80 -28.09
CA ARG A 126 19.93 -1.03 -29.49
C ARG A 126 18.74 -0.13 -29.83
N ASN A 127 18.50 0.08 -31.12
CA ASN A 127 17.31 0.79 -31.60
C ASN A 127 16.22 -0.23 -31.98
N PRO A 128 15.41 -0.75 -31.04
CA PRO A 128 14.30 -1.60 -31.40
C PRO A 128 13.30 -0.80 -32.25
N GLU A 129 12.81 -1.41 -33.33
CA GLU A 129 11.72 -0.87 -34.15
C GLU A 129 10.40 -0.90 -33.36
N ILE A 130 10.25 0.04 -32.43
CA ILE A 130 9.04 0.21 -31.63
C ILE A 130 8.14 1.22 -32.36
N LYS A 131 6.99 0.74 -32.84
CA LYS A 131 5.91 1.55 -33.39
C LYS A 131 4.91 1.92 -32.29
N ILE A 132 4.49 3.17 -32.27
CA ILE A 132 3.44 3.67 -31.37
C ILE A 132 2.15 3.72 -32.17
N MET A 133 1.13 2.97 -31.75
CA MET A 133 -0.17 2.98 -32.41
C MET A 133 -1.28 3.35 -31.43
N THR A 134 -2.37 3.91 -31.94
CA THR A 134 -3.60 4.10 -31.18
C THR A 134 -4.23 2.75 -30.89
N TYR A 135 -4.67 2.54 -29.66
CA TYR A 135 -5.29 1.31 -29.21
C TYR A 135 -6.55 1.63 -28.41
N ASP A 136 -7.65 1.00 -28.79
CA ASP A 136 -8.93 1.11 -28.11
C ASP A 136 -9.44 -0.31 -27.83
N LYS A 137 -9.53 -0.65 -26.54
CA LYS A 137 -9.94 -1.99 -26.10
C LYS A 137 -11.41 -2.27 -26.44
N SER A 138 -12.22 -1.24 -26.66
CA SER A 138 -13.67 -1.39 -26.91
C SER A 138 -14.02 -1.74 -28.36
N LYS A 139 -13.09 -1.53 -29.30
CA LYS A 139 -13.30 -1.72 -30.75
C LYS A 139 -12.84 -3.10 -31.25
N ARG A 140 -12.66 -4.05 -30.34
CA ARG A 140 -12.08 -5.36 -30.59
C ARG A 140 -12.95 -6.43 -29.98
#